data_AF-A0A3B0M8H4-F1
#
_entry.id   AF-A0A3B0M8H4-F1
#
_cell.length_a   1.000
_cell.length_b   1.000
_cell.length_c   1.000
_cell.angle_alpha   90.00
_cell.angle_beta   90.00
_cell.angle_gamma   90.00
#
_symmetry.space_group_name_H-M   'P 1'
#
loop_
_entity.id
_entity.type
_entity.pdbx_description
1 polymer ?
#
loop_
_entity_poly.entity_id
_entity_poly.type
_entity_poly.pdbx_seq_one_letter_code
_entity_poly.pdbx_strand_id
1 'polypeptide(L)'
;MMAENSIIELEKEVNNKEQWLIEKSNYELYNPKPGTVVYRSKILESAEQKLHYLCIHCYESGVKSILQYAVTKPGTTSLHSALFHCHRCNAYYDFPYEYVRDYT
;
A
#
# COMPACT_ATOMS: atom_id res chain seq x y z
N MET A 1 25.99 -28.98 6.53
CA MET A 1 25.60 -28.10 5.41
C MET A 1 24.09 -27.84 5.31
N MET A 2 23.17 -28.72 5.78
CA MET A 2 21.72 -28.42 5.73
C MET A 2 21.22 -27.57 6.92
N ALA A 3 21.73 -27.82 8.13
CA ALA A 3 21.28 -27.12 9.33
C ALA A 3 21.66 -25.62 9.35
N GLU A 4 22.85 -25.28 8.86
CA GLU A 4 23.34 -23.88 8.81
C GLU A 4 22.50 -23.02 7.85
N ASN A 5 22.11 -23.55 6.68
CA ASN A 5 21.25 -22.83 5.73
C ASN A 5 19.86 -22.54 6.31
N SER A 6 19.27 -23.50 7.04
CA SER A 6 17.96 -23.29 7.66
C SER A 6 18.00 -22.25 8.77
N ILE A 7 19.09 -22.15 9.53
CA ILE A 7 19.27 -21.12 10.56
C ILE A 7 19.33 -19.73 9.92
N ILE A 8 20.11 -19.57 8.84
CA ILE A 8 20.25 -18.29 8.13
C ILE A 8 18.91 -17.85 7.51
N GLU A 9 18.13 -18.77 6.95
CA GLU A 9 16.79 -18.46 6.41
C GLU A 9 15.82 -18.00 7.50
N LEU A 10 15.81 -18.68 8.65
CA LEU A 10 14.97 -18.32 9.79
C LEU A 10 15.34 -16.96 10.39
N GLU A 11 16.63 -16.69 10.58
CA GLU A 11 17.12 -15.38 11.06
C GLU A 11 16.70 -14.25 10.10
N LYS A 12 16.79 -14.50 8.79
CA LYS A 12 16.33 -13.54 7.77
C LYS A 12 14.83 -13.30 7.85
N GLU A 13 14.02 -14.35 8.04
CA GLU A 13 12.58 -14.20 8.22
C GLU A 13 12.21 -13.42 9.48
N VAL A 14 12.89 -13.66 10.60
CA VAL A 14 12.69 -12.93 11.86
C VAL A 14 13.02 -11.45 11.66
N ASN A 15 14.20 -11.14 11.10
CA ASN A 15 14.61 -9.77 10.85
C ASN A 15 13.63 -9.04 9.91
N ASN A 16 13.15 -9.70 8.86
CA ASN A 16 12.14 -9.11 7.96
C ASN A 16 10.83 -8.79 8.70
N LYS A 17 10.38 -9.66 9.60
CA LYS A 17 9.17 -9.42 10.41
C LYS A 17 9.36 -8.25 11.38
N GLU A 18 10.52 -8.15 12.03
CA GLU A 18 10.82 -7.05 12.95
C GLU A 18 10.89 -5.71 12.21
N GLN A 19 11.59 -5.66 11.08
CA GLN A 19 11.63 -4.46 10.23
C GLN A 19 10.24 -4.05 9.77
N TRP A 20 9.40 -5.03 9.39
CA TRP A 20 8.03 -4.75 9.02
C TRP A 20 7.20 -4.14 10.16
N LEU A 21 7.34 -4.64 11.39
CA LEU A 21 6.64 -4.09 12.55
C LEU A 21 7.04 -2.63 12.83
N ILE A 22 8.32 -2.30 12.68
CA ILE A 22 8.82 -0.93 12.82
C ILE A 22 8.20 -0.05 11.73
N GLU A 23 8.24 -0.50 10.47
CA GLU A 23 7.69 0.26 9.35
C GLU A 23 6.17 0.45 9.44
N LYS A 24 5.41 -0.54 9.95
CA LYS A 24 3.97 -0.45 10.14
C LYS A 24 3.57 0.81 10.92
N SER A 25 4.39 1.22 11.89
CA SER A 25 4.15 2.40 12.73
C SER A 25 4.08 3.73 11.95
N ASN A 26 4.62 3.77 10.72
CA ASN A 26 4.62 4.94 9.84
C ASN A 26 3.35 5.08 9.00
N TYR A 27 2.42 4.14 9.10
CA TYR A 27 1.18 4.13 8.33
C TYR A 27 -0.04 4.18 9.24
N GLU A 28 -1.15 4.69 8.70
CA GLU A 28 -2.43 4.73 9.39
C GLU A 28 -3.56 4.23 8.48
N LEU A 29 -4.59 3.66 9.09
CA LEU A 29 -5.79 3.23 8.38
C LEU A 29 -6.53 4.45 7.85
N TYR A 30 -6.94 4.41 6.58
CA TYR A 30 -7.56 5.52 5.89
C TYR A 30 -8.72 5.06 5.01
N ASN A 31 -9.78 5.88 4.96
CA ASN A 31 -10.99 5.61 4.19
C ASN A 31 -11.19 6.75 3.17
N PRO A 32 -10.68 6.63 1.93
CA PRO A 32 -10.83 7.65 0.90
C PRO A 32 -12.28 7.90 0.51
N LYS A 33 -13.15 6.88 0.62
CA LYS A 33 -14.60 6.98 0.44
C LYS A 33 -15.29 5.84 1.22
N PRO A 34 -16.62 5.92 1.44
CA PRO A 34 -17.37 4.80 1.98
C PRO A 34 -17.14 3.51 1.16
N GLY A 35 -16.79 2.43 1.86
CA GLY A 35 -16.53 1.11 1.25
C GLY A 35 -15.10 0.90 0.73
N THR A 36 -14.23 1.90 0.76
CA THR A 36 -12.80 1.76 0.41
C THR A 36 -11.95 1.96 1.65
N VAL A 37 -11.15 0.94 2.01
CA VAL A 37 -10.22 0.99 3.14
C VAL A 37 -8.81 0.69 2.66
N VAL A 38 -7.85 1.55 3.02
CA VAL A 38 -6.43 1.44 2.66
C VAL A 38 -5.56 1.87 3.85
N TYR A 39 -4.26 1.64 3.75
CA TYR A 39 -3.29 2.31 4.62
C TYR A 39 -2.70 3.51 3.89
N ARG A 40 -2.43 4.62 4.58
CA ARG A 40 -1.68 5.76 4.03
C ARG A 40 -0.45 6.07 4.87
N SER A 41 0.59 6.62 4.24
CA SER A 41 1.75 7.16 4.95
C SER A 41 1.33 8.30 5.87
N LYS A 42 1.81 8.32 7.12
CA LYS A 42 1.67 9.48 8.02
C LYS A 42 2.46 10.66 7.43
N ILE A 43 1.85 11.83 7.37
CA ILE A 43 2.56 13.05 6.95
C ILE A 43 3.41 13.49 8.14
N LEU A 44 4.74 13.43 8.00
CA LEU A 44 5.66 14.03 8.96
C LEU A 44 5.88 15.49 8.54
N GLU A 45 5.72 16.44 9.48
CA GLU A 45 5.78 17.90 9.25
C GLU A 45 7.08 18.38 8.56
N SER A 46 8.12 17.55 8.52
CA SER A 46 9.44 17.87 8.00
C SER A 46 9.81 17.19 6.68
N ALA A 47 8.92 16.42 6.04
CA ALA A 47 9.29 15.60 4.90
C ALA A 47 8.57 16.02 3.61
N GLU A 48 9.34 16.23 2.53
CA GLU A 48 8.91 16.24 1.12
C GLU A 48 8.32 14.88 0.66
N GLN A 49 7.84 14.05 1.60
CA GLN A 49 7.36 12.71 1.32
C GLN A 49 6.02 12.79 0.59
N LYS A 50 6.03 12.35 -0.67
CA LYS A 50 4.82 12.18 -1.46
C LYS A 50 3.90 11.18 -0.76
N LEU A 51 2.70 11.65 -0.43
CA LEU A 51 1.66 10.83 0.17
C LEU A 51 1.38 9.63 -0.73
N HIS A 52 1.33 8.44 -0.16
CA HIS A 52 1.04 7.22 -0.90
C HIS A 52 0.15 6.26 -0.11
N TYR A 53 -0.59 5.46 -0.85
CA TYR A 53 -1.56 4.50 -0.32
C TYR A 53 -1.05 3.08 -0.49
N LEU A 54 -1.25 2.24 0.53
CA LEU A 54 -0.92 0.83 0.52
C LEU A 54 -2.18 -0.03 0.49
N CYS A 55 -2.08 -1.16 -0.21
CA CYS A 55 -3.08 -2.22 -0.22
C CYS A 55 -3.29 -2.79 1.19
N ILE A 56 -4.54 -2.83 1.66
CA ILE A 56 -4.89 -3.38 2.99
C ILE A 56 -4.51 -4.87 3.10
N HIS A 57 -4.81 -5.67 2.06
CA HIS A 57 -4.50 -7.10 2.07
C HIS A 57 -3.00 -7.37 2.12
N CYS A 58 -2.20 -6.63 1.35
CA CYS A 58 -0.76 -6.81 1.36
C CYS A 58 -0.15 -6.34 2.69
N TYR A 59 -0.63 -5.21 3.22
CA TYR A 59 -0.17 -4.68 4.50
C TYR A 59 -0.42 -5.68 5.64
N GLU A 60 -1.62 -6.27 5.72
CA GLU A 60 -1.90 -7.30 6.72
C GLU A 60 -1.04 -8.56 6.54
N SER A 61 -0.68 -8.88 5.29
CA SER A 61 0.20 -10.02 4.99
C SER A 61 1.70 -9.79 5.26
N GLY A 62 2.09 -8.62 5.78
CA GLY A 62 3.51 -8.36 6.05
C GLY A 62 4.24 -7.55 4.99
N VAL A 63 3.55 -7.00 3.98
CA VAL A 63 4.20 -6.49 2.77
C VAL A 63 3.65 -5.15 2.31
N LYS A 64 4.56 -4.20 2.06
CA LYS A 64 4.24 -2.94 1.38
C LYS A 64 3.91 -3.20 -0.08
N SER A 65 2.71 -2.85 -0.49
CA SER A 65 2.35 -2.74 -1.90
C SER A 65 1.64 -1.43 -2.14
N ILE A 66 2.36 -0.48 -2.72
CA ILE A 66 1.85 0.85 -3.06
C ILE A 66 0.83 0.70 -4.19
N LEU A 67 -0.37 1.24 -3.94
CA LEU A 67 -1.44 1.27 -4.91
C LEU A 67 -1.05 2.14 -6.11
N GLN A 68 -1.21 1.57 -7.29
CA GLN A 68 -0.89 2.21 -8.55
C GLN A 68 -2.16 2.74 -9.19
N TYR A 69 -2.12 3.93 -9.76
CA TYR A 69 -3.23 4.45 -10.52
C TYR A 69 -3.49 3.54 -11.73
N ALA A 70 -4.69 2.95 -11.80
CA ALA A 70 -5.15 2.22 -12.96
C ALA A 70 -5.91 3.21 -13.85
N VAL A 71 -5.32 3.57 -14.98
CA VAL A 71 -6.04 4.39 -15.97
C VAL A 71 -7.30 3.62 -16.34
N THR A 72 -8.43 4.27 -16.11
CA THR A 72 -9.79 3.80 -16.37
C THR A 72 -9.85 3.06 -17.70
N LYS A 73 -10.45 1.85 -17.73
CA LYS A 73 -10.77 1.22 -19.01
C LYS A 73 -11.59 2.22 -19.85
N PRO A 74 -11.25 2.47 -21.12
CA PRO A 74 -12.05 3.32 -21.99
C PRO A 74 -13.50 2.82 -21.98
N GLY A 75 -14.45 3.70 -21.62
CA GLY A 75 -15.88 3.40 -21.62
C GLY A 75 -16.49 3.03 -20.27
N THR A 76 -15.72 2.97 -19.18
CA THR A 76 -16.25 2.69 -17.84
C THR A 76 -15.61 3.58 -16.79
N THR A 77 -15.91 4.88 -16.79
CA THR A 77 -15.76 5.67 -15.57
C THR A 77 -16.72 6.83 -15.53
N SER A 78 -17.54 6.82 -14.48
CA SER A 78 -18.05 8.04 -13.88
C SER A 78 -16.89 9.03 -13.74
N LEU A 79 -17.05 10.25 -14.25
CA LEU A 79 -16.04 11.34 -14.23
C LEU A 79 -15.45 11.68 -12.83
N HIS A 80 -15.96 11.05 -11.77
CA HIS A 80 -15.74 11.43 -10.37
C HIS A 80 -14.98 10.37 -9.56
N SER A 81 -14.55 9.26 -10.18
CA SER A 81 -13.82 8.19 -9.49
C SER A 81 -12.53 7.80 -10.19
N ALA A 82 -11.50 7.56 -9.40
CA ALA A 82 -10.21 7.06 -9.80
C ALA A 82 -10.06 5.60 -9.35
N LEU A 83 -9.60 4.74 -10.25
CA LEU A 83 -9.35 3.34 -9.90
C LEU A 83 -7.88 3.18 -9.55
N PHE A 84 -7.61 2.61 -8.39
CA PHE A 84 -6.28 2.20 -7.95
C PHE A 84 -6.20 0.69 -7.93
N HIS A 85 -5.04 0.14 -8.29
CA HIS A 85 -4.80 -1.29 -8.32
C HIS A 85 -3.54 -1.67 -7.55
N CYS A 86 -3.58 -2.83 -6.91
CA CYS A 86 -2.42 -3.44 -6.28
C CYS A 86 -1.78 -4.43 -7.27
N HIS A 87 -0.54 -4.18 -7.68
CA HIS A 87 0.21 -5.08 -8.57
C HIS A 87 0.52 -6.45 -7.97
N ARG A 88 0.43 -6.59 -6.64
CA ARG A 88 0.81 -7.81 -5.92
C ARG A 88 -0.34 -8.82 -5.78
N CYS A 89 -1.51 -8.35 -5.38
CA CYS A 89 -2.69 -9.20 -5.17
C CYS A 89 -3.82 -8.94 -6.17
N ASN A 90 -3.63 -8.00 -7.11
CA ASN A 90 -4.62 -7.60 -8.11
C ASN A 90 -5.92 -7.01 -7.53
N ALA A 91 -5.93 -6.63 -6.25
CA ALA A 91 -7.05 -5.93 -5.64
C ALA A 91 -7.21 -4.52 -6.24
N TYR A 92 -8.46 -4.10 -6.40
CA TYR A 92 -8.84 -2.79 -6.91
C TYR A 92 -9.53 -1.95 -5.84
N TYR A 93 -9.30 -0.65 -5.88
CA TYR A 93 -9.79 0.31 -4.90
C TYR A 93 -10.29 1.54 -5.64
N ASP A 94 -11.54 1.91 -5.37
CA ASP A 94 -12.09 3.14 -5.90
C ASP A 94 -11.78 4.31 -4.97
N PHE A 95 -11.25 5.37 -5.54
CA PHE A 95 -10.98 6.64 -4.87
C PHE A 95 -11.82 7.75 -5.50
N PRO A 96 -12.18 8.80 -4.76
CA PRO A 96 -12.69 10.02 -5.37
C PRO A 96 -11.64 10.66 -6.29
N TYR A 97 -12.09 11.30 -7.38
CA TYR A 97 -11.18 11.86 -8.39
C TYR A 97 -10.25 12.98 -7.85
N GLU A 98 -10.64 13.68 -6.78
CA GLU A 98 -9.81 14.70 -6.12
C GLU A 98 -8.44 14.17 -5.68
N TYR A 99 -8.33 12.89 -5.33
CA TYR A 99 -7.07 12.27 -4.90
C TYR A 99 -6.09 11.99 -6.05
N VAL A 100 -6.49 12.16 -7.30
CA VAL A 100 -5.59 12.02 -8.47
C VAL A 100 -4.86 13.33 -8.76
N ARG A 101 -5.47 14.48 -8.43
CA ARG A 101 -4.89 15.80 -8.74
C ARG A 101 -3.57 16.06 -8.01
N ASP A 102 -3.33 15.40 -6.88
CA ASP A 102 -2.07 15.51 -6.12
C ASP A 102 -0.88 14.75 -6.78
N TYR A 103 -1.13 14.03 -7.89
CA TYR A 103 -0.11 13.21 -8.57
C TYR A 103 0.28 13.70 -9.97
N THR A 104 -0.41 14.71 -10.53
CA THR A 104 -0.15 15.34 -11.84
C THR A 104 0.43 16.74 -11.73
#